data_AF-A0A2P5HGL1-F1
#
_entry.id   AF-A0A2P5HGL1-F1
#
_cell.length_a   1.000
_cell.length_b   1.000
_cell.length_c   1.000
_cell.angle_alpha   90.00
_cell.angle_beta   90.00
_cell.angle_gamma   90.00
#
_symmetry.space_group_name_H-M   'P 1'
#
loop_
_entity.id
_entity.type
_entity.pdbx_description
1 polymer ?
#
loop_
_entity_poly.entity_id
_entity_poly.type
_entity_poly.pdbx_seq_one_letter_code
_entity_poly.pdbx_strand_id
1 'polypeptide(L)'
;MDPHGVNPHHQQQGGAHDTTPPHRISPARVATGLSNGIRRTITFITEPLSPAASEWDLESGPSTPGLDKFRRWSTIRKSTDASALSIARPETPPPPSPAEDDDDDDDDDDDEEEEAEEEEIDPPRTFMALPAEVQIVILQHLDFGDIERLRRTCKYWYNFATPRLIRSIWGPDTFRTILLRHCKICLTYCPADATRILSTPLDAGYPLSSRCVKCTIQSGDGTVRIGRKTTLGNFTDYWTCRWCGWPVSADQCPSHPQFHRLCYNRYALVLLAFFLLGWVQFVLGVIGAALCWHYFRADKLVLAPTTTGFLLMWFCIILILFRGNKVRTYNIALFVEVAIIGLWIAPVYSICKEFRYENAPAQPSTIATLVFVGINMLFRLLNIIGNMVLITDYDRTRHYVPRIPIWRRFMNPIMTALIFWTYPQHAERKFPPDYR
;
A
#
# COMPACT_ATOMS: atom_id res chain seq x y z
N MET A 1 -29.83 34.22 -70.28
CA MET A 1 -29.02 35.05 -71.18
C MET A 1 -27.75 35.40 -70.43
N ASP A 2 -26.72 34.59 -70.65
CA ASP A 2 -25.31 34.91 -70.42
C ASP A 2 -24.88 36.05 -71.38
N PRO A 3 -23.78 36.83 -71.16
CA PRO A 3 -22.45 36.20 -71.14
C PRO A 3 -21.24 36.87 -70.43
N HIS A 4 -20.28 35.99 -70.11
CA HIS A 4 -18.81 36.05 -70.33
C HIS A 4 -17.87 36.99 -69.54
N GLY A 5 -16.76 36.35 -69.09
CA GLY A 5 -15.42 36.94 -68.92
C GLY A 5 -14.65 36.32 -67.73
N VAL A 6 -14.11 35.10 -67.81
CA VAL A 6 -12.81 34.66 -68.39
C VAL A 6 -11.55 35.19 -67.65
N ASN A 7 -10.86 34.22 -67.00
CA ASN A 7 -9.47 34.07 -66.52
C ASN A 7 -8.37 34.77 -67.38
N PRO A 8 -7.08 34.97 -66.97
CA PRO A 8 -6.20 33.91 -66.41
C PRO A 8 -4.97 34.31 -65.53
N HIS A 9 -4.35 33.26 -64.97
CA HIS A 9 -2.92 33.03 -64.65
C HIS A 9 -1.89 34.18 -64.65
N HIS A 10 -1.15 34.28 -63.53
CA HIS A 10 0.29 34.52 -63.58
C HIS A 10 1.05 33.56 -62.65
N GLN A 11 2.10 32.97 -63.22
CA GLN A 11 3.00 31.95 -62.71
C GLN A 11 4.40 32.47 -63.02
N GLN A 12 5.27 32.69 -62.03
CA GLN A 12 6.69 32.30 -62.08
C GLN A 12 7.51 32.71 -60.84
N GLN A 13 8.04 31.66 -60.21
CA GLN A 13 9.46 31.42 -59.90
C GLN A 13 10.27 32.37 -58.99
N GLY A 14 10.72 31.79 -57.87
CA GLY A 14 12.15 31.48 -57.72
C GLY A 14 12.89 32.28 -56.64
N GLY A 15 13.39 31.59 -55.60
CA GLY A 15 14.38 32.15 -54.69
C GLY A 15 14.45 31.43 -53.36
N ALA A 16 15.41 30.51 -53.25
CA ALA A 16 15.69 29.70 -52.07
C ALA A 16 16.22 30.53 -50.89
N HIS A 17 15.79 30.19 -49.67
CA HIS A 17 16.62 30.30 -48.49
C HIS A 17 16.21 29.25 -47.45
N ASP A 18 17.19 28.45 -47.06
CA ASP A 18 17.19 27.50 -45.94
C ASP A 18 16.54 28.06 -44.69
N THR A 19 15.69 27.25 -44.04
CA THR A 19 15.60 27.17 -42.57
C THR A 19 14.70 26.01 -42.15
N THR A 20 15.31 24.90 -41.75
CA THR A 20 14.75 23.96 -40.76
C THR A 20 15.72 23.92 -39.57
N PRO A 21 15.33 23.43 -38.39
CA PRO A 21 14.10 23.65 -37.63
C PRO A 21 14.43 24.10 -36.17
N PRO A 22 13.52 24.74 -35.40
CA PRO A 22 13.67 24.76 -33.96
C PRO A 22 13.14 23.45 -33.38
N HIS A 23 14.05 22.57 -32.98
CA HIS A 23 13.76 21.42 -32.13
C HIS A 23 13.01 21.88 -30.87
N ARG A 24 11.74 21.49 -30.75
CA ARG A 24 11.02 21.49 -29.47
C ARG A 24 11.64 20.43 -28.56
N ILE A 25 12.39 20.88 -27.58
CA ILE A 25 12.90 20.05 -26.48
C ILE A 25 11.71 19.67 -25.59
N SER A 26 11.38 18.37 -25.61
CA SER A 26 10.42 17.74 -24.72
C SER A 26 10.96 17.73 -23.27
N PRO A 27 10.18 18.14 -22.25
CA PRO A 27 10.63 18.25 -20.86
C PRO A 27 10.73 16.91 -20.11
N ALA A 28 10.99 15.80 -20.82
CA ALA A 28 11.00 14.45 -20.27
C ALA A 28 12.42 13.87 -19.99
N ARG A 29 13.48 14.68 -19.98
CA ARG A 29 14.86 14.15 -19.86
C ARG A 29 15.86 14.93 -18.98
N VAL A 30 15.38 15.73 -18.01
CA VAL A 30 16.27 16.45 -17.07
C VAL A 30 16.14 15.97 -15.61
N ALA A 31 15.34 14.94 -15.33
CA ALA A 31 15.11 14.44 -13.96
C ALA A 31 15.80 13.10 -13.64
N THR A 32 16.82 12.68 -14.39
CA THR A 32 17.54 11.40 -14.15
C THR A 32 19.06 11.51 -14.09
N GLY A 33 19.61 12.73 -14.04
CA GLY A 33 21.07 12.96 -13.99
C GLY A 33 21.65 13.28 -12.61
N LEU A 34 20.86 13.82 -11.67
CA LEU A 34 21.38 14.30 -10.38
C LEU A 34 21.08 13.39 -9.17
N SER A 35 20.33 12.28 -9.33
CA SER A 35 19.97 11.40 -8.22
C SER A 35 20.93 10.24 -7.98
N ASN A 36 21.82 9.92 -8.92
CA ASN A 36 22.71 8.75 -8.81
C ASN A 36 24.07 9.09 -8.18
N GLY A 37 24.57 10.32 -8.35
CA GLY A 37 25.78 10.80 -7.68
C GLY A 37 25.55 11.01 -6.18
N ILE A 38 24.46 11.69 -5.81
CA ILE A 38 24.13 11.96 -4.40
C ILE A 38 23.65 10.69 -3.68
N ARG A 39 23.02 9.73 -4.37
CA ARG A 39 22.75 8.41 -3.77
C ARG A 39 24.01 7.58 -3.54
N ARG A 40 25.05 7.69 -4.37
CA ARG A 40 26.32 6.96 -4.15
C ARG A 40 27.14 7.57 -3.02
N THR A 41 27.15 8.90 -2.88
CA THR A 41 27.87 9.55 -1.78
C THR A 41 27.15 9.41 -0.43
N ILE A 42 25.81 9.28 -0.41
CA ILE A 42 25.06 9.00 0.84
C ILE A 42 24.99 7.49 1.16
N THR A 43 25.23 6.59 0.21
CA THR A 43 25.30 5.13 0.49
C THR A 43 26.68 4.66 0.95
N PHE A 44 27.73 5.49 0.86
CA PHE A 44 29.06 5.13 1.36
C PHE A 44 29.29 5.38 2.86
N ILE A 45 28.36 6.05 3.56
CA ILE A 45 28.47 6.33 5.01
C ILE A 45 27.44 5.54 5.86
N THR A 46 26.50 4.83 5.24
CA THR A 46 25.59 3.93 5.97
C THR A 46 25.35 2.65 5.20
N GLU A 47 26.38 1.83 4.97
CA GLU A 47 26.13 0.39 4.98
C GLU A 47 25.69 0.04 6.41
N PRO A 48 24.46 -0.45 6.63
CA PRO A 48 24.13 -0.99 7.94
C PRO A 48 25.09 -2.15 8.19
N LEU A 49 25.90 -2.04 9.26
CA LEU A 49 26.73 -3.12 9.78
C LEU A 49 25.83 -4.36 9.98
N SER A 50 25.81 -5.25 8.98
CA SER A 50 25.10 -6.54 8.90
C SER A 50 23.58 -6.54 9.22
N PRO A 51 22.73 -7.26 8.45
CA PRO A 51 21.39 -7.58 8.93
C PRO A 51 21.52 -8.49 10.17
N ALA A 52 20.93 -8.07 11.29
CA ALA A 52 20.86 -8.72 12.62
C ALA A 52 20.34 -10.18 12.67
N ALA A 53 20.24 -10.86 11.52
CA ALA A 53 19.56 -12.14 11.34
C ALA A 53 20.32 -13.35 11.88
N SER A 54 21.64 -13.28 12.04
CA SER A 54 22.48 -14.41 12.49
C SER A 54 23.26 -14.15 13.79
N GLU A 55 23.23 -12.92 14.33
CA GLU A 55 24.14 -12.55 15.41
C GLU A 55 23.53 -12.75 16.81
N TRP A 56 22.20 -12.67 16.90
CA TRP A 56 21.46 -12.94 18.13
C TRP A 56 21.10 -14.42 18.33
N ASP A 57 21.66 -15.31 17.48
CA ASP A 57 21.46 -16.75 17.59
C ASP A 57 22.09 -17.26 18.89
N LEU A 58 21.30 -18.02 19.65
CA LEU A 58 21.80 -18.70 20.83
C LEU A 58 22.68 -19.86 20.34
N GLU A 59 24.00 -19.75 20.48
CA GLU A 59 24.91 -20.91 20.31
C GLU A 59 24.34 -22.09 21.10
N SER A 60 24.06 -23.19 20.39
CA SER A 60 23.36 -24.36 20.90
C SER A 60 24.23 -25.15 21.87
N GLY A 61 24.05 -24.92 23.18
CA GLY A 61 24.42 -25.84 24.27
C GLY A 61 23.31 -26.87 24.55
N PRO A 62 23.58 -27.97 25.27
CA PRO A 62 22.98 -29.28 25.03
C PRO A 62 21.46 -29.32 25.24
N SER A 63 20.83 -30.13 24.38
CA SER A 63 19.40 -30.40 24.28
C SER A 63 18.70 -30.58 25.64
N THR A 64 17.76 -29.68 25.92
CA THR A 64 16.73 -29.89 26.95
C THR A 64 15.80 -31.05 26.54
N PRO A 65 15.60 -32.07 27.39
CA PRO A 65 14.71 -33.19 27.10
C PRO A 65 13.26 -32.72 27.23
N GLY A 66 12.57 -32.58 26.09
CA GLY A 66 11.18 -32.09 26.04
C GLY A 66 10.70 -31.71 24.63
N LEU A 67 11.64 -31.47 23.70
CA LEU A 67 11.35 -31.12 22.30
C LEU A 67 10.98 -32.33 21.42
N ASP A 68 11.15 -33.57 21.89
CA ASP A 68 10.83 -34.78 21.11
C ASP A 68 9.33 -34.93 20.79
N LYS A 69 8.45 -34.33 21.60
CA LYS A 69 7.00 -34.30 21.29
C LYS A 69 6.68 -33.44 20.05
N PHE A 70 7.47 -32.41 19.76
CA PHE A 70 7.28 -31.56 18.57
C PHE A 70 7.89 -32.17 17.30
N ARG A 71 8.96 -32.97 17.44
CA ARG A 71 9.66 -33.63 16.33
C ARG A 71 8.80 -34.67 15.62
N ARG A 72 7.85 -35.31 16.33
CA ARG A 72 6.99 -36.37 15.79
C ARG A 72 5.88 -35.86 14.86
N TRP A 73 5.55 -34.57 14.90
CA TRP A 73 4.52 -33.96 14.03
C TRP A 73 5.08 -33.43 12.70
N SER A 74 6.39 -33.20 12.58
CA SER A 74 7.01 -32.56 11.41
C SER A 74 7.55 -33.53 10.34
N THR A 75 7.61 -34.84 10.59
CA THR A 75 8.18 -35.83 9.66
C THR A 75 7.27 -36.21 8.48
N ILE A 76 6.07 -35.65 8.36
CA ILE A 76 5.13 -35.97 7.25
C ILE A 76 5.20 -34.96 6.09
N ARG A 77 5.95 -33.86 6.21
CA ARG A 77 6.12 -32.91 5.08
C ARG A 77 7.55 -32.43 4.96
N LYS A 78 8.33 -33.09 4.11
CA LYS A 78 9.18 -32.51 3.06
C LYS A 78 10.30 -33.49 2.69
N SER A 79 10.10 -34.17 1.57
CA SER A 79 11.17 -34.67 0.73
C SER A 79 10.99 -34.04 -0.64
N THR A 80 11.88 -33.13 -1.02
CA THR A 80 12.49 -32.98 -2.36
C THR A 80 13.35 -31.72 -2.40
N ASP A 81 14.64 -31.97 -2.65
CA ASP A 81 15.58 -31.25 -3.51
C ASP A 81 15.81 -29.74 -3.33
N ALA A 82 17.07 -29.34 -3.10
CA ALA A 82 18.04 -29.19 -4.19
C ALA A 82 19.35 -28.56 -3.68
N SER A 83 20.43 -29.05 -4.27
CA SER A 83 21.84 -28.78 -3.98
C SER A 83 22.37 -27.46 -4.56
N ALA A 84 23.44 -26.99 -3.91
CA ALA A 84 24.69 -26.41 -4.44
C ALA A 84 24.64 -25.22 -5.44
N LEU A 85 25.35 -24.13 -5.09
CA LEU A 85 26.42 -23.57 -5.92
C LEU A 85 27.24 -22.51 -5.17
N SER A 86 28.55 -22.77 -5.11
CA SER A 86 29.62 -21.88 -4.64
C SER A 86 30.20 -21.09 -5.82
N ILE A 87 30.37 -19.77 -5.69
CA ILE A 87 31.16 -18.95 -6.64
C ILE A 87 31.99 -17.90 -5.87
N ALA A 88 33.20 -17.73 -6.41
CA ALA A 88 34.40 -17.12 -5.85
C ALA A 88 34.41 -15.59 -5.68
N ARG A 89 35.37 -15.15 -4.86
CA ARG A 89 35.70 -13.78 -4.44
C ARG A 89 36.78 -13.17 -5.37
N PRO A 90 36.73 -11.88 -5.75
CA PRO A 90 37.86 -11.17 -6.36
C PRO A 90 38.66 -10.35 -5.33
N GLU A 91 39.94 -10.17 -5.67
CA GLU A 91 41.03 -9.61 -4.86
C GLU A 91 41.06 -8.07 -4.83
N THR A 92 41.63 -7.55 -3.73
CA THR A 92 41.89 -6.13 -3.42
C THR A 92 43.20 -5.62 -4.03
N PRO A 93 43.28 -4.37 -4.52
CA PRO A 93 44.54 -3.74 -4.90
C PRO A 93 45.23 -3.00 -3.73
N PRO A 94 46.56 -2.76 -3.82
CA PRO A 94 47.42 -2.27 -2.74
C PRO A 94 47.41 -0.74 -2.57
N PRO A 95 47.92 -0.21 -1.43
CA PRO A 95 47.91 1.21 -1.09
C PRO A 95 49.10 1.99 -1.71
N PRO A 96 48.96 3.32 -1.92
CA PRO A 96 50.08 4.18 -2.33
C PRO A 96 50.94 4.64 -1.14
N SER A 97 52.21 4.87 -1.46
CA SER A 97 53.36 5.31 -0.65
C SER A 97 53.29 6.77 -0.20
N PRO A 98 54.01 7.15 0.88
CA PRO A 98 54.04 8.52 1.38
C PRO A 98 55.03 9.40 0.59
N ALA A 99 54.67 10.66 0.40
CA ALA A 99 55.58 11.70 -0.07
C ALA A 99 56.33 12.28 1.13
N GLU A 100 57.64 12.33 0.99
CA GLU A 100 58.57 13.14 1.78
C GLU A 100 58.57 14.55 1.16
N ASP A 101 58.45 15.59 1.98
CA ASP A 101 58.88 16.93 1.63
C ASP A 101 59.59 17.50 2.86
N ASP A 102 60.87 17.79 2.63
CA ASP A 102 61.81 18.54 3.45
C ASP A 102 61.33 19.99 3.62
N ASP A 103 61.62 20.62 4.75
CA ASP A 103 61.93 22.05 4.84
C ASP A 103 62.63 22.31 6.19
N ASP A 104 63.93 22.57 6.08
CA ASP A 104 64.86 23.01 7.13
C ASP A 104 64.83 24.55 7.27
N ASP A 105 65.07 25.00 8.51
CA ASP A 105 65.73 26.24 8.97
C ASP A 105 65.10 27.60 8.58
N ASP A 106 65.14 28.68 9.35
CA ASP A 106 65.53 29.10 10.70
C ASP A 106 65.10 30.59 10.70
N ASP A 107 64.69 31.16 11.84
CA ASP A 107 64.95 32.57 12.23
C ASP A 107 64.12 32.95 13.48
N ASP A 108 64.77 32.70 14.62
CA ASP A 108 64.88 33.49 15.85
C ASP A 108 63.85 34.57 16.20
N ASP A 109 63.20 34.32 17.34
CA ASP A 109 63.18 35.15 18.55
C ASP A 109 62.79 36.64 18.43
N ASP A 110 61.54 36.93 18.78
CA ASP A 110 61.20 38.13 19.54
C ASP A 110 60.23 37.78 20.67
N ASP A 111 60.72 37.98 21.90
CA ASP A 111 60.08 37.78 23.18
C ASP A 111 58.83 38.66 23.34
N GLU A 112 57.63 38.06 23.30
CA GLU A 112 56.47 38.58 24.02
C GLU A 112 55.79 37.42 24.76
N GLU A 113 56.07 37.33 26.07
CA GLU A 113 55.32 36.52 27.04
C GLU A 113 53.86 37.04 27.12
N GLU A 114 53.05 36.72 26.12
CA GLU A 114 51.60 36.62 26.33
C GLU A 114 51.34 35.28 27.00
N GLU A 115 51.03 35.33 28.30
CA GLU A 115 50.41 34.26 29.05
C GLU A 115 49.14 33.82 28.31
N ALA A 116 49.29 32.90 27.36
CA ALA A 116 48.19 32.11 26.84
C ALA A 116 47.67 31.32 28.03
N GLU A 117 46.63 31.83 28.68
CA GLU A 117 45.73 31.03 29.50
C GLU A 117 45.49 29.74 28.70
N GLU A 118 46.04 28.63 29.18
CA GLU A 118 45.61 27.29 28.75
C GLU A 118 44.12 27.24 29.03
N GLU A 119 43.32 27.67 28.06
CA GLU A 119 41.89 27.47 28.06
C GLU A 119 41.77 25.94 28.10
N GLU A 120 41.48 25.41 29.29
CA GLU A 120 41.28 24.00 29.55
C GLU A 120 40.18 23.55 28.57
N ILE A 121 40.57 23.05 27.39
CA ILE A 121 39.65 22.58 26.37
C ILE A 121 39.05 21.32 26.96
N ASP A 122 37.95 21.53 27.70
CA ASP A 122 37.17 20.50 28.36
C ASP A 122 36.91 19.43 27.29
N PRO A 123 37.51 18.23 27.41
CA PRO A 123 37.56 17.28 26.31
C PRO A 123 36.13 17.02 25.84
N PRO A 124 35.88 16.96 24.52
CA PRO A 124 34.54 16.89 24.00
C PRO A 124 33.80 15.77 24.71
N ARG A 125 32.75 16.14 25.47
CA ARG A 125 32.00 15.24 26.35
C ARG A 125 31.24 14.23 25.50
N THR A 126 31.97 13.25 25.00
CA THR A 126 31.48 12.22 24.12
C THR A 126 31.11 11.01 24.96
N PHE A 127 29.98 10.41 24.63
CA PHE A 127 29.48 9.22 25.30
C PHE A 127 30.49 8.04 25.28
N MET A 128 31.41 8.04 24.31
CA MET A 128 32.47 7.04 24.17
C MET A 128 33.67 7.29 25.11
N ALA A 129 33.82 8.49 25.66
CA ALA A 129 34.88 8.83 26.62
C ALA A 129 34.55 8.34 28.06
N LEU A 130 33.33 7.86 28.29
CA LEU A 130 32.94 7.28 29.58
C LEU A 130 33.69 5.95 29.83
N PRO A 131 34.09 5.66 31.08
CA PRO A 131 34.63 4.35 31.45
C PRO A 131 33.67 3.21 31.08
N ALA A 132 34.21 2.05 30.69
CA ALA A 132 33.42 0.90 30.23
C ALA A 132 32.40 0.43 31.28
N GLU A 133 32.71 0.57 32.55
CA GLU A 133 31.83 0.23 33.67
C GLU A 133 30.56 1.10 33.65
N VAL A 134 30.72 2.40 33.43
CA VAL A 134 29.61 3.36 33.35
C VAL A 134 28.77 3.06 32.11
N GLN A 135 29.42 2.74 30.98
CA GLN A 135 28.72 2.34 29.76
C GLN A 135 27.89 1.06 29.96
N ILE A 136 28.41 0.06 30.69
CA ILE A 136 27.66 -1.16 31.03
C ILE A 136 26.45 -0.84 31.91
N VAL A 137 26.60 0.05 32.89
CA VAL A 137 25.47 0.52 33.72
C VAL A 137 24.40 1.22 32.87
N ILE A 138 24.81 1.99 31.87
CA ILE A 138 23.86 2.60 30.93
C ILE A 138 23.14 1.52 30.11
N LEU A 139 23.87 0.54 29.58
CA LEU A 139 23.27 -0.59 28.83
C LEU A 139 22.26 -1.37 29.68
N GLN A 140 22.46 -1.49 30.99
CA GLN A 140 21.50 -2.14 31.91
C GLN A 140 20.14 -1.44 31.97
N HIS A 141 20.11 -0.14 31.71
CA HIS A 141 18.88 0.67 31.73
C HIS A 141 18.22 0.82 30.36
N LEU A 142 18.84 0.35 29.28
CA LEU A 142 18.27 0.38 27.94
C LEU A 142 17.43 -0.87 27.67
N ASP A 143 16.38 -0.71 26.87
CA ASP A 143 15.65 -1.85 26.35
C ASP A 143 16.43 -2.53 25.19
N PHE A 144 16.00 -3.72 24.81
CA PHE A 144 16.64 -4.44 23.70
C PHE A 144 16.57 -3.66 22.38
N GLY A 145 15.47 -2.95 22.14
CA GLY A 145 15.32 -2.18 20.92
C GLY A 145 16.30 -1.02 20.82
N ASP A 146 16.57 -0.36 21.93
CA ASP A 146 17.48 0.78 22.05
C ASP A 146 18.93 0.32 22.00
N ILE A 147 19.29 -0.82 22.61
CA ILE A 147 20.62 -1.41 22.48
C ILE A 147 20.91 -1.79 21.03
N GLU A 148 19.96 -2.44 20.35
CA GLU A 148 20.13 -2.80 18.95
C GLU A 148 20.21 -1.56 18.04
N ARG A 149 19.47 -0.49 18.35
CA ARG A 149 19.62 0.80 17.65
C ARG A 149 20.97 1.44 17.91
N LEU A 150 21.44 1.43 19.15
CA LEU A 150 22.73 1.96 19.56
C LEU A 150 23.86 1.23 18.82
N ARG A 151 23.81 -0.09 18.75
CA ARG A 151 24.74 -0.91 17.95
C ARG A 151 24.78 -0.54 16.47
N ARG A 152 23.67 -0.05 15.92
CA ARG A 152 23.60 0.39 14.51
C ARG A 152 24.11 1.82 14.29
N THR A 153 24.40 2.58 15.35
CA THR A 153 24.88 3.96 15.21
C THR A 153 26.35 4.03 14.80
N CYS A 154 27.22 3.20 15.37
CA CYS A 154 28.65 3.20 15.05
C CYS A 154 29.32 1.85 15.34
N LYS A 155 30.51 1.67 14.76
CA LYS A 155 31.33 0.45 14.92
C LYS A 155 31.76 0.20 16.38
N TYR A 156 31.95 1.26 17.17
CA TYR A 156 32.27 1.14 18.59
C TYR A 156 31.17 0.41 19.35
N TRP A 157 29.93 0.91 19.30
CA TRP A 157 28.79 0.30 19.98
C TRP A 157 28.46 -1.09 19.46
N TYR A 158 28.63 -1.32 18.15
CA TYR A 158 28.49 -2.66 17.57
C TYR A 158 29.45 -3.68 18.21
N ASN A 159 30.72 -3.30 18.38
CA ASN A 159 31.74 -4.17 18.96
C ASN A 159 31.71 -4.22 20.49
N PHE A 160 31.25 -3.16 21.16
CA PHE A 160 31.18 -3.08 22.62
C PHE A 160 29.96 -3.83 23.15
N ALA A 161 28.76 -3.51 22.66
CA ALA A 161 27.49 -4.10 23.12
C ALA A 161 27.21 -5.47 22.47
N THR A 162 28.18 -6.38 22.54
CA THR A 162 28.09 -7.72 21.92
C THR A 162 26.93 -8.55 22.48
N PRO A 163 26.39 -9.53 21.72
CA PRO A 163 25.32 -10.39 22.22
C PRO A 163 25.70 -11.15 23.49
N ARG A 164 26.99 -11.52 23.62
CA ARG A 164 27.53 -12.20 24.80
C ARG A 164 27.52 -11.30 26.03
N LEU A 165 27.89 -10.02 25.90
CA LEU A 165 27.83 -9.03 26.98
C LEU A 165 26.37 -8.76 27.40
N ILE A 166 25.47 -8.53 26.45
CA ILE A 166 24.06 -8.27 26.80
C ILE A 166 23.43 -9.50 27.48
N ARG A 167 23.77 -10.71 27.04
CA ARG A 167 23.34 -11.96 27.67
C ARG A 167 23.90 -12.12 29.08
N SER A 168 25.13 -11.69 29.36
CA SER A 168 25.68 -11.73 30.72
C SER A 168 25.04 -10.70 31.64
N ILE A 169 24.67 -9.53 31.10
CA ILE A 169 23.98 -8.46 31.86
C ILE A 169 22.57 -8.89 32.32
N TRP A 170 21.73 -9.42 31.42
CA TRP A 170 20.34 -9.77 31.75
C TRP A 170 20.15 -11.22 32.21
N GLY A 171 21.14 -12.08 31.99
CA GLY A 171 21.04 -13.52 32.18
C GLY A 171 20.38 -14.24 30.98
N PRO A 172 20.65 -15.54 30.81
CA PRO A 172 20.28 -16.29 29.60
C PRO A 172 18.77 -16.42 29.37
N ASP A 173 17.98 -16.65 30.43
CA ASP A 173 16.54 -16.90 30.31
C ASP A 173 15.74 -15.60 30.06
N THR A 174 16.11 -14.53 30.77
CA THR A 174 15.55 -13.20 30.57
C THR A 174 15.86 -12.69 29.17
N PHE A 175 17.12 -12.84 28.74
CA PHE A 175 17.56 -12.47 27.39
C PHE A 175 16.73 -13.18 26.31
N ARG A 176 16.55 -14.50 26.43
CA ARG A 176 15.69 -15.27 25.51
C ARG A 176 14.24 -14.78 25.51
N THR A 177 13.67 -14.52 26.69
CA THR A 177 12.29 -14.03 26.82
C THR A 177 12.12 -12.66 26.17
N ILE A 178 13.10 -11.77 26.35
CA ILE A 178 13.15 -10.45 25.72
C ILE A 178 13.16 -10.60 24.20
N LEU A 179 14.05 -11.42 23.62
CA LEU A 179 14.10 -11.63 22.17
C LEU A 179 12.79 -12.16 21.60
N LEU A 180 12.12 -13.07 22.32
CA LEU A 180 10.81 -13.59 21.90
C LEU A 180 9.71 -12.51 21.94
N ARG A 181 9.78 -11.54 22.85
CA ARG A 181 8.77 -10.49 23.01
C ARG A 181 9.03 -9.23 22.18
N HIS A 182 10.15 -9.15 21.46
CA HIS A 182 10.45 -8.04 20.58
C HIS A 182 10.17 -8.38 19.12
N CYS A 183 9.63 -7.41 18.38
CA CYS A 183 9.47 -7.56 16.95
C CYS A 183 10.81 -7.44 16.21
N LYS A 184 11.15 -8.43 15.38
CA LYS A 184 12.34 -8.43 14.52
C LYS A 184 12.52 -7.17 13.65
N ILE A 185 11.41 -6.54 13.24
CA ILE A 185 11.43 -5.42 12.29
C ILE A 185 11.50 -4.07 13.01
N CYS A 186 10.53 -3.77 13.88
CA CYS A 186 10.45 -2.48 14.54
C CYS A 186 11.17 -2.43 15.90
N LEU A 187 11.66 -3.58 16.37
CA LEU A 187 12.36 -3.75 17.65
C LEU A 187 11.55 -3.24 18.85
N THR A 188 10.23 -3.13 18.71
CA THR A 188 9.35 -2.68 19.79
C THR A 188 8.97 -3.86 20.68
N TYR A 189 9.07 -3.66 21.99
CA TYR A 189 8.57 -4.62 22.98
C TYR A 189 7.06 -4.80 22.84
N CYS A 190 6.61 -6.04 22.75
CA CYS A 190 5.20 -6.43 22.65
C CYS A 190 4.83 -7.29 23.87
N PRO A 191 4.41 -6.68 25.00
CA PRO A 191 4.10 -7.42 26.22
C PRO A 191 2.88 -8.32 26.07
N ALA A 192 1.91 -7.90 25.25
CA ALA A 192 0.71 -8.64 24.96
C ALA A 192 0.99 -9.65 23.84
N ASP A 193 1.00 -10.93 24.19
CA ASP A 193 1.20 -12.02 23.25
C ASP A 193 0.14 -12.04 22.11
N ALA A 194 -1.04 -11.47 22.34
CA ALA A 194 -2.09 -11.27 21.34
C ALA A 194 -1.82 -10.13 20.32
N THR A 195 -0.65 -9.49 20.35
CA THR A 195 -0.24 -8.44 19.39
C THR A 195 0.95 -8.85 18.51
N ARG A 196 1.37 -10.11 18.62
CA ARG A 196 2.55 -10.69 17.98
C ARG A 196 2.20 -12.01 17.29
N ILE A 197 2.85 -12.29 16.18
CA ILE A 197 2.76 -13.58 15.50
C ILE A 197 3.54 -14.63 16.30
N LEU A 198 2.97 -15.83 16.43
CA LEU A 198 3.66 -16.93 17.07
C LEU A 198 4.98 -17.24 16.37
N SER A 199 6.08 -17.25 17.13
CA SER A 199 7.41 -17.65 16.69
C SER A 199 7.73 -19.05 17.19
N THR A 200 8.22 -19.90 16.30
CA THR A 200 8.63 -21.27 16.57
C THR A 200 10.14 -21.45 16.37
N PRO A 201 10.78 -22.47 16.99
CA PRO A 201 12.20 -22.77 16.78
C PRO A 201 12.57 -23.13 15.32
N LEU A 202 11.57 -23.36 14.46
CA LEU A 202 11.77 -23.63 13.04
C LEU A 202 11.89 -22.35 12.20
N ASP A 203 11.56 -21.19 12.77
CA ASP A 203 11.60 -19.92 12.07
C ASP A 203 13.03 -19.38 11.96
N ALA A 204 13.36 -18.79 10.81
CA ALA A 204 14.69 -18.24 10.56
C ALA A 204 15.02 -17.06 11.49
N GLY A 205 16.16 -17.16 12.19
CA GLY A 205 16.61 -16.18 13.18
C GLY A 205 15.91 -16.29 14.53
N TYR A 206 15.44 -17.49 14.90
CA TYR A 206 14.95 -17.77 16.24
C TYR A 206 16.09 -17.60 17.26
N PRO A 207 15.88 -16.89 18.39
CA PRO A 207 14.59 -16.52 18.98
C PRO A 207 14.02 -15.15 18.54
N LEU A 208 14.80 -14.29 17.88
CA LEU A 208 14.34 -12.99 17.36
C LEU A 208 13.63 -13.12 15.99
N SER A 209 12.83 -14.17 15.82
CA SER A 209 12.06 -14.41 14.59
C SER A 209 10.67 -13.79 14.63
N SER A 210 10.21 -13.39 15.82
CA SER A 210 8.85 -12.93 16.03
C SER A 210 8.57 -11.56 15.41
N ARG A 211 7.31 -11.34 15.01
CA ARG A 211 6.88 -10.09 14.37
C ARG A 211 5.60 -9.59 15.01
N CYS A 212 5.53 -8.29 15.27
CA CYS A 212 4.27 -7.68 15.70
C CYS A 212 3.27 -7.68 14.55
N VAL A 213 1.98 -7.78 14.88
CA VAL A 213 0.88 -7.79 13.90
C VAL A 213 0.96 -6.56 12.98
N LYS A 214 1.33 -5.40 13.52
CA LYS A 214 1.52 -4.16 12.77
C LYS A 214 2.54 -4.29 11.64
N CYS A 215 3.74 -4.83 11.94
CA CYS A 215 4.79 -5.02 10.94
C CYS A 215 4.47 -6.15 9.96
N THR A 216 3.72 -7.16 10.38
CA THR A 216 3.25 -8.24 9.49
C THR A 216 2.19 -7.76 8.51
N ILE A 217 1.24 -6.93 8.96
CA ILE A 217 0.26 -6.29 8.08
C ILE A 217 0.96 -5.33 7.10
N GLN A 218 1.99 -4.60 7.57
CA GLN A 218 2.73 -3.66 6.74
C GLN A 218 3.59 -4.35 5.67
N SER A 219 4.21 -5.50 5.96
CA SER A 219 4.99 -6.24 4.95
C SER A 219 4.12 -6.88 3.86
N GLY A 220 2.85 -7.19 4.17
CA GLY A 220 1.96 -7.84 3.22
C GLY A 220 2.40 -9.25 2.82
N ASP A 221 3.19 -9.93 3.65
CA ASP A 221 3.73 -11.28 3.37
C ASP A 221 2.67 -12.40 3.37
N GLY A 222 1.41 -12.06 3.72
CA GLY A 222 0.30 -13.00 3.70
C GLY A 222 0.17 -13.87 4.94
N THR A 223 0.94 -13.63 6.00
CA THR A 223 0.81 -14.35 7.28
C THR A 223 -0.53 -14.04 7.96
N VAL A 224 -0.95 -12.77 7.91
CA VAL A 224 -2.27 -12.31 8.37
C VAL A 224 -3.13 -12.06 7.13
N ARG A 225 -4.20 -12.85 6.96
CA ARG A 225 -5.08 -12.80 5.78
C ARG A 225 -6.54 -13.01 6.14
N ILE A 226 -7.40 -12.30 5.42
CA ILE A 226 -8.86 -12.37 5.58
C ILE A 226 -9.37 -13.76 5.21
N GLY A 227 -10.19 -14.34 6.08
CA GLY A 227 -10.76 -15.67 5.88
C GLY A 227 -9.84 -16.81 6.32
N ARG A 228 -8.66 -16.51 6.89
CA ARG A 228 -7.80 -17.48 7.58
C ARG A 228 -7.63 -17.08 9.05
N LYS A 229 -7.53 -18.10 9.92
CA LYS A 229 -7.11 -17.88 11.30
C LYS A 229 -5.59 -17.78 11.37
N THR A 230 -5.11 -16.84 12.19
CA THR A 230 -3.68 -16.67 12.46
C THR A 230 -3.44 -16.91 13.94
N THR A 231 -2.48 -17.77 14.26
CA THR A 231 -2.05 -18.04 15.63
C THR A 231 -1.16 -16.90 16.11
N LEU A 232 -1.53 -16.29 17.22
CA LEU A 232 -0.75 -15.23 17.85
C LEU A 232 0.16 -15.80 18.95
N GLY A 233 1.01 -14.96 19.54
CA GLY A 233 1.99 -15.36 20.55
C GLY A 233 1.39 -16.03 21.78
N ASN A 234 0.08 -15.90 22.01
CA ASN A 234 -0.65 -16.52 23.12
C ASN A 234 -1.21 -17.91 22.75
N PHE A 235 -0.71 -18.50 21.66
CA PHE A 235 -1.12 -19.81 21.15
C PHE A 235 -2.61 -19.91 20.80
N THR A 236 -3.31 -18.78 20.69
CA THR A 236 -4.72 -18.73 20.32
C THR A 236 -4.87 -18.32 18.87
N ASP A 237 -5.79 -18.99 18.19
CA ASP A 237 -6.12 -18.73 16.79
C ASP A 237 -7.19 -17.64 16.67
N TYR A 238 -6.85 -16.54 16.00
CA TYR A 238 -7.77 -15.43 15.79
C TYR A 238 -8.14 -15.27 14.32
N TRP A 239 -9.39 -14.92 14.06
CA TRP A 239 -9.82 -14.51 12.73
C TRP A 239 -9.27 -13.13 12.39
N THR A 240 -8.87 -12.94 11.13
CA THR A 240 -8.58 -11.61 10.61
C THR A 240 -9.89 -10.89 10.28
N CYS A 241 -10.10 -9.69 10.83
CA CYS A 241 -11.29 -8.90 10.62
C CYS A 241 -11.48 -8.57 9.14
N ARG A 242 -12.65 -8.88 8.61
CA ARG A 242 -13.02 -8.58 7.23
C ARG A 242 -13.13 -7.09 6.92
N TRP A 243 -13.39 -6.27 7.95
CA TRP A 243 -13.53 -4.83 7.80
C TRP A 243 -12.19 -4.09 7.84
N CYS A 244 -11.37 -4.30 8.88
CA CYS A 244 -10.15 -3.53 9.08
C CYS A 244 -8.87 -4.29 8.71
N GLY A 245 -8.92 -5.62 8.53
CA GLY A 245 -7.75 -6.45 8.25
C GLY A 245 -6.89 -6.79 9.47
N TRP A 246 -7.33 -6.41 10.68
CA TRP A 246 -6.63 -6.73 11.93
C TRP A 246 -7.20 -8.00 12.59
N PRO A 247 -6.38 -8.79 13.29
CA PRO A 247 -6.86 -9.91 14.10
C PRO A 247 -7.94 -9.48 15.10
N VAL A 248 -9.00 -10.27 15.22
CA VAL A 248 -10.10 -10.07 16.18
C VAL A 248 -9.69 -10.69 17.51
N SER A 249 -8.68 -10.10 18.16
CA SER A 249 -8.20 -10.54 19.47
C SER A 249 -9.03 -10.01 20.65
N ALA A 250 -9.78 -8.93 20.42
CA ALA A 250 -10.70 -8.31 21.36
C ALA A 250 -11.98 -7.86 20.63
N ASP A 251 -13.05 -7.58 21.37
CA ASP A 251 -14.30 -6.99 20.86
C ASP A 251 -14.96 -7.75 19.70
N GLN A 252 -14.98 -9.07 19.79
CA GLN A 252 -15.60 -9.94 18.79
C GLN A 252 -17.12 -9.71 18.72
N CYS A 253 -17.66 -9.62 17.50
CA CYS A 253 -19.11 -9.62 17.30
C CYS A 253 -19.69 -11.03 17.54
N PRO A 254 -20.71 -11.21 18.40
CA PRO A 254 -21.25 -12.54 18.74
C PRO A 254 -21.80 -13.32 17.53
N SER A 255 -22.54 -12.64 16.65
CA SER A 255 -23.15 -13.25 15.46
C SER A 255 -22.18 -13.42 14.30
N HIS A 256 -21.12 -12.59 14.25
CA HIS A 256 -20.17 -12.55 13.14
C HIS A 256 -18.72 -12.57 13.67
N PRO A 257 -18.16 -13.76 13.95
CA PRO A 257 -16.86 -13.91 14.62
C PRO A 257 -15.66 -13.36 13.82
N GLN A 258 -15.88 -13.03 12.54
CA GLN A 258 -14.87 -12.49 11.61
C GLN A 258 -14.87 -10.96 11.55
N PHE A 259 -15.60 -10.30 12.44
CA PHE A 259 -15.66 -8.85 12.57
C PHE A 259 -15.46 -8.41 14.02
N HIS A 260 -14.78 -7.27 14.22
CA HIS A 260 -14.94 -6.52 15.47
C HIS A 260 -16.36 -5.95 15.54
N ARG A 261 -16.93 -5.79 16.74
CA ARG A 261 -18.28 -5.26 16.95
C ARG A 261 -18.51 -3.92 16.24
N LEU A 262 -17.60 -2.96 16.42
CA LEU A 262 -17.68 -1.64 15.78
C LEU A 262 -17.53 -1.71 14.25
N CYS A 263 -16.69 -2.61 13.77
CA CYS A 263 -16.48 -2.84 12.34
C CYS A 263 -17.74 -3.40 11.68
N TYR A 264 -18.43 -4.32 12.36
CA TYR A 264 -19.69 -4.88 11.87
C TYR A 264 -20.80 -3.82 11.84
N ASN A 265 -20.91 -2.96 12.86
CA ASN A 265 -21.91 -1.88 12.86
C ASN A 265 -21.73 -0.93 11.68
N ARG A 266 -20.49 -0.55 11.36
CA ARG A 266 -20.18 0.26 10.16
C ARG A 266 -20.53 -0.47 8.88
N TYR A 267 -20.24 -1.76 8.81
CA TYR A 267 -20.60 -2.60 7.67
C TYR A 267 -22.11 -2.69 7.47
N ALA A 268 -22.88 -2.88 8.54
CA ALA A 268 -24.34 -2.93 8.52
C ALA A 268 -24.95 -1.60 8.05
N LEU A 269 -24.41 -0.47 8.50
CA LEU A 269 -24.82 0.86 8.01
C LEU A 269 -24.59 1.00 6.50
N VAL A 270 -23.43 0.54 6.01
CA VAL A 270 -23.09 0.58 4.58
C VAL A 270 -24.01 -0.33 3.75
N LEU A 271 -24.37 -1.51 4.27
CA LEU A 271 -25.36 -2.38 3.64
C LEU A 271 -26.73 -1.70 3.52
N LEU A 272 -27.18 -1.05 4.59
CA LEU A 272 -28.44 -0.29 4.59
C LEU A 272 -28.40 0.85 3.58
N ALA A 273 -27.31 1.63 3.56
CA ALA A 273 -27.15 2.73 2.62
C ALA A 273 -27.15 2.25 1.15
N PHE A 274 -26.46 1.15 0.85
CA PHE A 274 -26.49 0.53 -0.47
C PHE A 274 -27.90 0.10 -0.88
N PHE A 275 -28.66 -0.52 0.04
CA PHE A 275 -30.05 -0.91 -0.23
C PHE A 275 -30.93 0.30 -0.55
N LEU A 276 -30.84 1.37 0.24
CA LEU A 276 -31.58 2.62 0.01
C LEU A 276 -31.18 3.29 -1.32
N LEU A 277 -29.89 3.36 -1.63
CA LEU A 277 -29.40 3.89 -2.91
C LEU A 277 -29.90 3.07 -4.10
N GLY A 278 -30.00 1.74 -3.96
CA GLY A 278 -30.60 0.88 -4.97
C GLY A 278 -32.05 1.23 -5.25
N TRP A 279 -32.85 1.50 -4.22
CA TRP A 279 -34.24 1.97 -4.38
C TRP A 279 -34.32 3.34 -5.04
N VAL A 280 -33.48 4.29 -4.64
CA VAL A 280 -33.41 5.60 -5.29
C VAL A 280 -33.08 5.46 -6.76
N GLN A 281 -32.05 4.68 -7.10
CA GLN A 281 -31.66 4.43 -8.49
C GLN A 281 -32.78 3.75 -9.30
N PHE A 282 -33.49 2.79 -8.70
CA PHE A 282 -34.64 2.15 -9.32
C PHE A 282 -35.76 3.14 -9.63
N VAL A 283 -36.16 3.95 -8.64
CA VAL A 283 -37.20 4.97 -8.81
C VAL A 283 -36.81 5.99 -9.88
N LEU A 284 -35.55 6.46 -9.89
CA LEU A 284 -35.04 7.35 -10.94
C LEU A 284 -35.12 6.72 -12.33
N GLY A 285 -34.78 5.43 -12.45
CA GLY A 285 -34.88 4.68 -13.70
C GLY A 285 -36.33 4.53 -14.20
N VAL A 286 -37.26 4.24 -13.29
CA VAL A 286 -38.70 4.14 -13.61
C VAL A 286 -39.26 5.49 -14.05
N ILE A 287 -39.01 6.56 -13.27
CA ILE A 287 -39.49 7.91 -13.58
C ILE A 287 -38.90 8.39 -14.92
N GLY A 288 -37.58 8.23 -15.11
CA GLY A 288 -36.93 8.63 -16.36
C GLY A 288 -37.52 7.92 -17.58
N ALA A 289 -37.73 6.60 -17.50
CA ALA A 289 -38.36 5.83 -18.57
C ALA A 289 -39.81 6.25 -18.83
N ALA A 290 -40.62 6.43 -17.77
CA ALA A 290 -42.01 6.85 -17.88
C ALA A 290 -42.16 8.24 -18.52
N LEU A 291 -41.31 9.20 -18.13
CA LEU A 291 -41.28 10.53 -18.74
C LEU A 291 -40.91 10.45 -20.22
N CYS A 292 -39.90 9.66 -20.58
CA CYS A 292 -39.53 9.43 -21.97
C CYS A 292 -40.68 8.81 -22.79
N TRP A 293 -41.40 7.83 -22.23
CA TRP A 293 -42.53 7.19 -22.92
C TRP A 293 -43.74 8.09 -23.03
N HIS A 294 -43.95 9.00 -22.08
CA HIS A 294 -45.09 9.90 -22.09
C HIS A 294 -44.88 11.06 -23.06
N TYR A 295 -43.73 11.74 -22.97
CA TYR A 295 -43.47 12.97 -23.74
C TYR A 295 -42.84 12.71 -25.11
N PHE A 296 -42.06 11.63 -25.27
CA PHE A 296 -41.29 11.37 -26.50
C PHE A 296 -41.69 10.04 -27.17
N ARG A 297 -42.95 9.61 -27.00
CA ARG A 297 -43.46 8.33 -27.55
C ARG A 297 -43.27 8.19 -29.06
N ALA A 298 -43.36 9.29 -29.79
CA ALA A 298 -43.26 9.30 -31.25
C ALA A 298 -41.80 9.13 -31.73
N ASP A 299 -40.82 9.45 -30.90
CA ASP A 299 -39.41 9.36 -31.27
C ASP A 299 -38.85 7.96 -30.99
N LYS A 300 -38.54 7.23 -32.08
CA LYS A 300 -37.95 5.90 -32.00
C LYS A 300 -36.55 5.90 -31.38
N LEU A 301 -35.80 7.00 -31.47
CA LEU A 301 -34.48 7.16 -30.85
C LEU A 301 -34.58 7.32 -29.33
N VAL A 302 -35.75 7.68 -28.80
CA VAL A 302 -36.01 7.74 -27.36
C VAL A 302 -36.70 6.46 -26.88
N LEU A 303 -37.77 6.04 -27.55
CA LEU A 303 -38.63 4.93 -27.10
C LEU A 303 -37.90 3.58 -27.07
N ALA A 304 -37.20 3.21 -28.14
CA ALA A 304 -36.56 1.89 -28.22
C ALA A 304 -35.41 1.72 -27.20
N PRO A 305 -34.48 2.69 -27.04
CA PRO A 305 -33.41 2.57 -26.06
C PRO A 305 -33.90 2.63 -24.61
N THR A 306 -34.89 3.48 -24.29
CA THR A 306 -35.44 3.56 -22.93
C THR A 306 -36.21 2.30 -22.53
N THR A 307 -36.94 1.68 -23.47
CA THR A 307 -37.61 0.39 -23.25
C THR A 307 -36.60 -0.72 -22.99
N THR A 308 -35.56 -0.82 -23.84
CA THR A 308 -34.49 -1.81 -23.67
C THR A 308 -33.73 -1.59 -22.36
N GLY A 309 -33.40 -0.34 -22.05
CA GLY A 309 -32.72 0.04 -20.80
C GLY A 309 -33.56 -0.29 -19.56
N PHE A 310 -34.88 -0.12 -19.63
CA PHE A 310 -35.80 -0.52 -18.55
C PHE A 310 -35.79 -2.03 -18.32
N LEU A 311 -35.83 -2.84 -19.38
CA LEU A 311 -35.72 -4.30 -19.28
C LEU A 311 -34.37 -4.74 -18.69
N LEU A 312 -33.27 -4.11 -19.14
CA LEU A 312 -31.94 -4.37 -18.58
C LEU A 312 -31.82 -3.95 -17.10
N MET A 313 -32.54 -2.91 -16.68
CA MET A 313 -32.60 -2.54 -15.26
C MET A 313 -33.24 -3.65 -14.41
N TRP A 314 -34.33 -4.27 -14.88
CA TRP A 314 -34.92 -5.44 -14.21
C TRP A 314 -33.95 -6.62 -14.19
N PHE A 315 -33.22 -6.83 -15.29
CA PHE A 315 -32.16 -7.83 -15.33
C PHE A 315 -31.06 -7.56 -14.29
N CYS A 316 -30.66 -6.29 -14.06
CA CYS A 316 -29.74 -5.95 -12.97
C CYS A 316 -30.30 -6.32 -11.59
N ILE A 317 -31.58 -6.08 -11.33
CA ILE A 317 -32.22 -6.45 -10.06
C ILE A 317 -32.16 -7.96 -9.87
N ILE A 318 -32.51 -8.73 -10.90
CA ILE A 318 -32.40 -10.20 -10.90
C ILE A 318 -30.95 -10.61 -10.62
N LEU A 319 -29.96 -10.02 -11.31
CA LEU A 319 -28.55 -10.31 -11.07
C LEU A 319 -28.11 -10.01 -9.62
N ILE A 320 -28.65 -8.97 -8.98
CA ILE A 320 -28.37 -8.64 -7.58
C ILE A 320 -29.02 -9.65 -6.64
N LEU A 321 -30.28 -10.04 -6.88
CA LEU A 321 -31.00 -11.02 -6.06
C LEU A 321 -30.36 -12.42 -6.11
N PHE A 322 -29.90 -12.83 -7.30
CA PHE A 322 -29.23 -14.12 -7.51
C PHE A 322 -27.71 -14.06 -7.30
N ARG A 323 -27.16 -12.88 -6.98
CA ARG A 323 -25.72 -12.71 -6.64
C ARG A 323 -25.42 -13.34 -5.28
N GLY A 324 -25.28 -14.65 -5.27
CA GLY A 324 -24.71 -15.36 -4.14
C GLY A 324 -23.23 -15.01 -3.94
N ASN A 325 -22.70 -15.30 -2.75
CA ASN A 325 -21.30 -15.01 -2.37
C ASN A 325 -20.23 -15.80 -3.15
N LYS A 326 -20.61 -16.65 -4.13
CA LYS A 326 -19.72 -17.62 -4.79
C LYS A 326 -19.27 -17.24 -6.20
N VAL A 327 -20.04 -16.46 -6.98
CA VAL A 327 -19.76 -16.23 -8.41
C VAL A 327 -19.32 -14.78 -8.64
N ARG A 328 -18.15 -14.58 -9.26
CA ARG A 328 -17.64 -13.27 -9.67
C ARG A 328 -18.44 -12.74 -10.87
N THR A 329 -19.62 -12.20 -10.61
CA THR A 329 -20.49 -11.61 -11.65
C THR A 329 -20.19 -10.14 -11.93
N TYR A 330 -19.06 -9.58 -11.46
CA TYR A 330 -18.70 -8.16 -11.66
C TYR A 330 -18.53 -7.82 -13.13
N ASN A 331 -17.98 -8.74 -13.93
CA ASN A 331 -17.83 -8.54 -15.38
C ASN A 331 -19.19 -8.47 -16.08
N ILE A 332 -20.14 -9.31 -15.67
CA ILE A 332 -21.52 -9.31 -16.22
C ILE A 332 -22.24 -8.03 -15.80
N ALA A 333 -22.17 -7.68 -14.52
CA ALA A 333 -22.77 -6.45 -14.01
C ALA A 333 -22.18 -5.22 -14.72
N LEU A 334 -20.85 -5.15 -14.87
CA LEU A 334 -20.17 -4.10 -15.61
C LEU A 334 -20.68 -4.01 -17.05
N PHE A 335 -20.73 -5.13 -17.77
CA PHE A 335 -21.20 -5.17 -19.15
C PHE A 335 -22.64 -4.64 -19.27
N VAL A 336 -23.53 -5.06 -18.37
CA VAL A 336 -24.93 -4.59 -18.35
C VAL A 336 -25.00 -3.10 -18.03
N GLU A 337 -24.24 -2.60 -17.06
CA GLU A 337 -24.22 -1.16 -16.73
C GLU A 337 -23.69 -0.30 -17.90
N VAL A 338 -22.66 -0.78 -18.61
CA VAL A 338 -22.15 -0.14 -19.84
C VAL A 338 -23.17 -0.18 -20.98
N ALA A 339 -23.89 -1.29 -21.15
CA ALA A 339 -24.95 -1.38 -22.13
C ALA A 339 -26.09 -0.41 -21.83
N ILE A 340 -26.51 -0.32 -20.55
CA ILE A 340 -27.54 0.62 -20.11
C ILE A 340 -27.09 2.05 -20.38
N ILE A 341 -25.90 2.47 -19.93
CA ILE A 341 -25.45 3.86 -20.14
C ILE A 341 -25.36 4.20 -21.63
N GLY A 342 -24.90 3.26 -22.47
CA GLY A 342 -24.86 3.41 -23.92
C GLY A 342 -26.24 3.63 -24.54
N LEU A 343 -27.26 2.89 -24.08
CA LEU A 343 -28.65 3.06 -24.53
C LEU A 343 -29.21 4.45 -24.16
N TRP A 344 -28.82 5.02 -23.02
CA TRP A 344 -29.30 6.34 -22.59
C TRP A 344 -28.67 7.52 -23.36
N ILE A 345 -27.59 7.30 -24.13
CA ILE A 345 -26.97 8.36 -24.95
C ILE A 345 -27.93 8.84 -26.04
N ALA A 346 -28.65 7.93 -26.72
CA ALA A 346 -29.56 8.29 -27.80
C ALA A 346 -30.76 9.16 -27.33
N PRO A 347 -31.45 8.82 -26.22
CA PRO A 347 -32.45 9.69 -25.61
C PRO A 347 -31.92 11.07 -25.24
N VAL A 348 -30.74 11.16 -24.60
CA VAL A 348 -30.14 12.45 -24.24
C VAL A 348 -29.85 13.28 -25.48
N TYR A 349 -29.27 12.67 -26.52
CA TYR A 349 -29.00 13.35 -27.77
C TYR A 349 -30.27 13.90 -28.42
N SER A 350 -31.34 13.10 -28.48
CA SER A 350 -32.59 13.53 -29.11
C SER A 350 -33.29 14.64 -28.33
N ILE A 351 -33.42 14.49 -27.01
CA ILE A 351 -34.02 15.51 -26.13
C ILE A 351 -33.22 16.81 -26.23
N CYS A 352 -31.88 16.77 -26.16
CA CYS A 352 -31.03 17.95 -26.30
C CYS A 352 -31.11 18.60 -27.70
N LYS A 353 -31.39 17.83 -28.76
CA LYS A 353 -31.58 18.37 -30.11
C LYS A 353 -32.85 19.21 -30.18
N GLU A 354 -33.92 18.77 -29.52
CA GLU A 354 -35.20 19.49 -29.45
C GLU A 354 -35.03 20.88 -28.82
N PHE A 355 -34.24 20.97 -27.73
CA PHE A 355 -33.84 22.25 -27.11
C PHE A 355 -33.11 23.23 -28.04
N ARG A 356 -32.39 22.73 -29.05
CA ARG A 356 -31.57 23.59 -29.93
C ARG A 356 -32.32 24.06 -31.18
N TYR A 357 -33.34 23.31 -31.61
CA TYR A 357 -34.08 23.61 -32.84
C TYR A 357 -35.34 24.43 -32.59
N GLU A 358 -35.97 24.28 -31.42
CA GLU A 358 -37.10 25.11 -31.05
C GLU A 358 -36.60 26.42 -30.44
N ASN A 359 -36.73 27.54 -31.17
CA ASN A 359 -36.56 28.90 -30.64
C ASN A 359 -37.62 29.27 -29.57
N ALA A 360 -38.30 28.28 -28.98
CA ALA A 360 -39.33 28.41 -27.98
C ALA A 360 -38.75 28.17 -26.58
N PRO A 361 -39.33 28.78 -25.53
CA PRO A 361 -38.92 28.49 -24.15
C PRO A 361 -39.12 26.99 -23.88
N ALA A 362 -38.05 26.33 -23.46
CA ALA A 362 -38.09 24.91 -23.20
C ALA A 362 -39.18 24.54 -22.19
N GLN A 363 -39.99 23.53 -22.54
CA GLN A 363 -41.05 23.09 -21.64
C GLN A 363 -40.44 22.54 -20.34
N PRO A 364 -41.01 22.86 -19.16
CA PRO A 364 -40.54 22.34 -17.88
C PRO A 364 -40.48 20.80 -17.83
N SER A 365 -41.36 20.12 -18.56
CA SER A 365 -41.39 18.66 -18.71
C SER A 365 -40.13 18.11 -19.39
N THR A 366 -39.66 18.77 -20.46
CA THR A 366 -38.44 18.40 -21.19
C THR A 366 -37.21 18.57 -20.30
N ILE A 367 -37.14 19.68 -19.54
CA ILE A 367 -36.06 19.93 -18.56
C ILE A 367 -36.07 18.86 -17.46
N ALA A 368 -37.24 18.59 -16.87
CA ALA A 368 -37.37 17.57 -15.83
C ALA A 368 -36.95 16.19 -16.34
N THR A 369 -37.38 15.82 -17.55
CA THR A 369 -36.97 14.55 -18.19
C THR A 369 -35.46 14.47 -18.31
N LEU A 370 -34.81 15.50 -18.85
CA LEU A 370 -33.36 15.53 -19.01
C LEU A 370 -32.62 15.42 -17.66
N VAL A 371 -33.13 16.08 -16.61
CA VAL A 371 -32.55 15.99 -15.25
C VAL A 371 -32.65 14.57 -14.70
N PHE A 372 -33.81 13.92 -14.75
CA PHE A 372 -33.96 12.55 -14.27
C PHE A 372 -33.08 11.57 -15.05
N VAL A 373 -32.99 11.73 -16.37
CA VAL A 373 -32.10 10.95 -17.22
C VAL A 373 -30.63 11.18 -16.85
N GLY A 374 -30.22 12.43 -16.70
CA GLY A 374 -28.84 12.79 -16.32
C GLY A 374 -28.42 12.23 -14.96
N ILE A 375 -29.29 12.34 -13.95
CA ILE A 375 -29.02 11.77 -12.62
C ILE A 375 -28.95 10.24 -12.70
N ASN A 376 -29.87 9.59 -13.42
CA ASN A 376 -29.81 8.14 -13.62
C ASN A 376 -28.49 7.72 -14.31
N MET A 377 -28.07 8.42 -15.37
CA MET A 377 -26.78 8.17 -16.03
C MET A 377 -25.59 8.36 -15.09
N LEU A 378 -25.61 9.36 -14.22
CA LEU A 378 -24.56 9.56 -13.21
C LEU A 378 -24.46 8.39 -12.23
N PHE A 379 -25.59 7.88 -11.74
CA PHE A 379 -25.62 6.68 -10.89
C PHE A 379 -25.06 5.46 -11.61
N ARG A 380 -25.41 5.27 -12.89
CA ARG A 380 -24.88 4.20 -13.74
C ARG A 380 -23.38 4.33 -13.95
N LEU A 381 -22.87 5.54 -14.14
CA LEU A 381 -21.44 5.81 -14.28
C LEU A 381 -20.68 5.43 -12.99
N LEU A 382 -21.19 5.83 -11.81
CA LEU A 382 -20.61 5.40 -10.54
C LEU A 382 -20.62 3.88 -10.39
N ASN A 383 -21.67 3.21 -10.89
CA ASN A 383 -21.73 1.74 -10.92
C ASN A 383 -20.66 1.12 -11.83
N ILE A 384 -20.40 1.71 -12.98
CA ILE A 384 -19.33 1.27 -13.90
C ILE A 384 -17.97 1.42 -13.22
N ILE A 385 -17.67 2.59 -12.65
CA ILE A 385 -16.40 2.86 -12.00
C ILE A 385 -16.20 1.89 -10.82
N GLY A 386 -17.20 1.70 -9.96
CA GLY A 386 -17.08 0.77 -8.84
C GLY A 386 -16.90 -0.68 -9.28
N ASN A 387 -17.62 -1.16 -10.32
CA ASN A 387 -17.39 -2.49 -10.86
C ASN A 387 -15.99 -2.66 -11.47
N MET A 388 -15.45 -1.63 -12.13
CA MET A 388 -14.05 -1.65 -12.59
C MET A 388 -13.08 -1.82 -11.43
N VAL A 389 -13.26 -1.07 -10.33
CA VAL A 389 -12.43 -1.23 -9.12
C VAL A 389 -12.56 -2.63 -8.54
N LEU A 390 -13.77 -3.21 -8.51
CA LEU A 390 -14.01 -4.58 -8.03
C LEU A 390 -13.28 -5.65 -8.86
N ILE A 391 -13.08 -5.41 -10.16
CA ILE A 391 -12.36 -6.31 -11.07
C ILE A 391 -10.85 -6.26 -10.81
N THR A 392 -10.32 -5.12 -10.40
CA THR A 392 -8.89 -4.97 -10.07
C THR A 392 -8.44 -5.68 -8.78
N ASP A 393 -9.35 -6.43 -8.13
CA ASP A 393 -9.11 -7.13 -6.85
C ASP A 393 -8.50 -6.20 -5.78
N TYR A 394 -9.01 -4.97 -5.70
CA TYR A 394 -8.57 -3.97 -4.73
C TYR A 394 -8.76 -4.44 -3.28
N ASP A 395 -7.65 -4.61 -2.58
CA ASP A 395 -7.65 -4.97 -1.16
C ASP A 395 -7.92 -3.73 -0.29
N ARG A 396 -9.17 -3.62 0.15
CA ARG A 396 -9.67 -2.52 1.01
C ARG A 396 -8.96 -2.44 2.36
N THR A 397 -8.46 -3.55 2.90
CA THR A 397 -7.82 -3.53 4.22
C THR A 397 -6.50 -2.77 4.23
N ARG A 398 -5.92 -2.53 3.05
CA ARG A 398 -4.72 -1.70 2.87
C ARG A 398 -4.88 -0.25 3.35
N HIS A 399 -6.10 0.26 3.49
CA HIS A 399 -6.32 1.59 4.06
C HIS A 399 -5.95 1.69 5.54
N TYR A 400 -6.03 0.58 6.28
CA TYR A 400 -5.69 0.51 7.71
C TYR A 400 -4.22 0.18 7.96
N VAL A 401 -3.42 0.07 6.90
CA VAL A 401 -1.98 -0.19 7.00
C VAL A 401 -1.28 1.11 7.43
N PRO A 402 -0.43 1.07 8.47
CA PRO A 402 0.35 2.24 8.87
C PRO A 402 1.31 2.69 7.77
N ARG A 403 1.63 4.00 7.73
CA ARG A 403 2.62 4.60 6.81
C ARG A 403 2.28 4.50 5.31
N ILE A 404 1.00 4.62 4.96
CA ILE A 404 0.60 4.76 3.55
C ILE A 404 1.02 6.12 2.96
N PRO A 405 1.46 6.17 1.69
CA PRO A 405 1.80 7.41 1.01
C PRO A 405 0.58 8.33 0.89
N ILE A 406 0.82 9.64 0.86
CA ILE A 406 -0.23 10.67 0.94
C ILE A 406 -1.31 10.46 -0.14
N TRP A 407 -0.91 10.17 -1.38
CA TRP A 407 -1.86 9.91 -2.47
C TRP A 407 -2.82 8.75 -2.16
N ARG A 408 -2.33 7.67 -1.53
CA ARG A 408 -3.18 6.55 -1.12
C ARG A 408 -4.12 6.91 0.03
N ARG A 409 -3.79 7.90 0.86
CA ARG A 409 -4.70 8.37 1.92
C ARG A 409 -5.98 8.96 1.33
N PHE A 410 -5.89 9.64 0.19
CA PHE A 410 -7.04 10.21 -0.52
C PHE A 410 -7.72 9.20 -1.46
N MET A 411 -6.96 8.41 -2.21
CA MET A 411 -7.55 7.47 -3.17
C MET A 411 -8.22 6.27 -2.50
N ASN A 412 -7.67 5.76 -1.40
CA ASN A 412 -8.24 4.60 -0.71
C ASN A 412 -9.69 4.80 -0.21
N PRO A 413 -10.07 5.92 0.44
CA PRO A 413 -11.46 6.13 0.83
C PRO A 413 -12.39 6.29 -0.38
N ILE A 414 -11.93 6.93 -1.47
CA ILE A 414 -12.71 7.06 -2.71
C ILE A 414 -12.97 5.68 -3.32
N MET A 415 -11.94 4.87 -3.50
CA MET A 415 -12.07 3.50 -4.02
C MET A 415 -12.97 2.64 -3.13
N THR A 416 -12.83 2.79 -1.81
CA THR A 416 -13.68 2.10 -0.82
C THR A 416 -15.14 2.53 -0.95
N ALA A 417 -15.40 3.82 -1.08
CA ALA A 417 -16.74 4.36 -1.28
C ALA A 417 -17.36 3.83 -2.58
N LEU A 418 -16.60 3.77 -3.68
CA LEU A 418 -17.06 3.22 -4.97
C LEU A 418 -17.36 1.71 -4.89
N ILE A 419 -16.53 0.95 -4.16
CA ILE A 419 -16.80 -0.47 -3.88
C ILE A 419 -18.11 -0.63 -3.10
N PHE A 420 -18.34 0.21 -2.09
CA PHE A 420 -19.55 0.15 -1.27
C PHE A 420 -20.79 0.69 -1.96
N TRP A 421 -20.61 1.65 -2.87
CA TRP A 421 -21.65 2.14 -3.77
C TRP A 421 -22.18 1.01 -4.67
N THR A 422 -21.29 0.13 -5.13
CA THR A 422 -21.61 -0.91 -6.12
C THR A 422 -21.92 -2.27 -5.54
N TYR A 423 -21.16 -2.70 -4.55
CA TYR A 423 -21.35 -4.00 -3.91
C TYR A 423 -20.67 -4.10 -2.54
N PRO A 424 -21.35 -3.70 -1.47
CA PRO A 424 -20.79 -3.71 -0.12
C PRO A 424 -20.46 -5.12 0.39
N GLN A 425 -21.18 -6.15 -0.08
CA GLN A 425 -20.91 -7.56 0.19
C GLN A 425 -19.52 -8.02 -0.28
N HIS A 426 -18.78 -7.21 -1.06
CA HIS A 426 -17.34 -7.43 -1.28
C HIS A 426 -16.58 -7.59 0.04
N ALA A 427 -16.97 -6.90 1.11
CA ALA A 427 -16.31 -7.03 2.41
C ALA A 427 -16.34 -8.46 2.98
N GLU A 428 -17.31 -9.28 2.58
CA GLU A 428 -17.47 -10.66 3.05
C GLU A 428 -16.60 -11.68 2.30
N ARG A 429 -15.84 -11.24 1.29
CA ARG A 429 -15.03 -12.13 0.44
C ARG A 429 -13.84 -12.74 1.18
N LYS A 430 -13.59 -14.03 0.96
CA LYS A 430 -12.36 -14.72 1.39
C LYS A 430 -11.21 -14.35 0.46
N PHE A 431 -9.99 -14.25 1.02
CA PHE A 431 -8.77 -14.00 0.26
C PHE A 431 -7.72 -15.09 0.60
N PRO A 432 -7.35 -15.97 -0.35
CA PRO A 432 -7.81 -16.05 -1.74
C PRO A 432 -9.28 -16.50 -1.87
N PRO A 433 -9.95 -16.22 -3.00
CA PRO A 433 -11.27 -16.76 -3.29
C PRO A 433 -11.22 -18.30 -3.33
N ASP A 434 -12.18 -18.96 -2.68
CA ASP A 434 -12.33 -20.41 -2.77
C ASP A 434 -12.85 -20.76 -4.17
N TYR A 435 -12.00 -21.31 -5.03
CA TYR A 435 -12.37 -21.76 -6.38
C TYR A 435 -12.95 -23.19 -6.42
N ARG A 436 -13.37 -23.73 -5.27
CA ARG A 436 -13.86 -25.12 -5.15
C ARG A 436 -15.37 -25.21 -5.17
#